data_AF-A0A2H8TG17-F1
#
_entry.id   AF-A0A2H8TG17-F1
#
_cell.length_a   1.000
_cell.length_b   1.000
_cell.length_c   1.000
_cell.angle_alpha   90.00
_cell.angle_beta   90.00
_cell.angle_gamma   90.00
#
_symmetry.space_group_name_H-M   'P 1'
#
loop_
_entity.id
_entity.type
_entity.pdbx_description
1 polymer ?
#
loop_
_entity_poly.entity_id
_entity_poly.type
_entity_poly.pdbx_seq_one_letter_code
_entity_poly.pdbx_strand_id
1 'polypeptide(L)'
;MYLIINIMFNDKQCLIASWYISCDVQFFIIGVFIIYVYTKNNKYGIRLLATVVILSIFIPFIITILTKSEGILKIHIPFLENPRNSIDFNESYRASYMRATPFFTGLAMHFIVEKLIEKKIKFSLTTVYSSTLIVTVICLWIQYYGAIFYDRQRPYYVLEQALYLTFSHCTWTVISVWVTIFNYTSSYGFLEKIFNNRFIVPVGRLSYSVLLINLIVMAMSQGSQRSPNFLSFISLLDAGICGIFKTYLISLLLYFVVEAPFDDLTKRMIWGKNERKKSPLWKKVQNEKSTIEGSSNLGITNV
;
A
#
# COMPACT_ATOMS: atom_id res chain seq x y z
N MET A 1 -11.38 5.00 20.37
CA MET A 1 -10.95 6.42 20.45
C MET A 1 -10.45 6.96 19.11
N TYR A 2 -9.55 6.27 18.37
CA TYR A 2 -9.08 6.70 17.04
C TYR A 2 -10.13 6.72 15.91
N LEU A 3 -11.23 5.98 16.04
CA LEU A 3 -12.34 5.96 15.07
C LEU A 3 -13.09 7.30 14.95
N ILE A 4 -13.13 8.08 16.03
CA ILE A 4 -14.00 9.27 16.16
C ILE A 4 -13.27 10.55 15.71
N ILE A 5 -11.94 10.56 15.81
CA ILE A 5 -11.14 11.78 15.60
C ILE A 5 -11.23 12.29 14.15
N ASN A 6 -11.32 11.39 13.15
CA ASN A 6 -11.37 11.80 11.74
C ASN A 6 -12.77 12.24 11.27
N ILE A 7 -13.84 11.79 11.94
CA ILE A 7 -15.22 12.12 11.54
C ILE A 7 -15.70 13.42 12.22
N MET A 8 -15.17 13.77 13.39
CA MET A 8 -15.71 14.87 14.21
C MET A 8 -14.81 16.11 14.33
N PHE A 9 -13.50 16.02 14.07
CA PHE A 9 -12.57 17.15 14.30
C PHE A 9 -11.59 17.35 13.15
N ASN A 10 -12.12 17.79 12.01
CA ASN A 10 -11.34 18.11 10.83
C ASN A 10 -10.36 19.29 11.05
N ASP A 11 -10.70 20.17 12.00
CA ASP A 11 -9.98 21.41 12.30
C ASP A 11 -8.89 21.28 13.37
N LYS A 12 -8.69 20.11 13.98
CA LYS A 12 -7.73 19.92 15.10
C LYS A 12 -6.69 18.82 14.88
N GLN A 13 -6.42 18.45 13.62
CA GLN A 13 -5.42 17.43 13.32
C GLN A 13 -3.99 17.98 13.39
N CYS A 14 -3.20 17.58 14.38
CA CYS A 14 -1.80 18.01 14.54
C CYS A 14 -0.83 17.32 13.55
N LEU A 15 -1.17 16.13 13.06
CA LEU A 15 -0.31 15.35 12.17
C LEU A 15 -1.04 14.98 10.88
N ILE A 16 -0.50 15.39 9.73
CA ILE A 16 -1.09 15.13 8.40
C ILE A 16 -1.06 13.66 7.99
N ALA A 17 -0.31 12.79 8.68
CA ALA A 17 -0.33 11.35 8.45
C ALA A 17 -1.40 10.62 9.30
N SER A 18 -1.99 11.30 10.31
CA SER A 18 -2.90 10.67 11.26
C SER A 18 -4.27 10.29 10.68
N TRP A 19 -4.74 10.98 9.65
CA TRP A 19 -5.98 10.58 8.97
C TRP A 19 -5.85 9.19 8.33
N TYR A 20 -4.69 8.85 7.75
CA TYR A 20 -4.46 7.56 7.11
C TYR A 20 -4.52 6.41 8.12
N ILE A 21 -3.91 6.56 9.31
CA ILE A 21 -3.99 5.53 10.35
C ILE A 21 -5.43 5.33 10.84
N SER A 22 -6.23 6.40 10.91
CA SER A 22 -7.65 6.30 11.23
C SER A 22 -8.45 5.56 10.15
N CYS A 23 -8.16 5.81 8.86
CA CYS A 23 -8.77 5.09 7.74
C CYS A 23 -8.46 3.58 7.81
N ASP A 24 -7.21 3.22 8.05
CA ASP A 24 -6.79 1.81 8.13
C ASP A 24 -7.51 1.05 9.23
N VAL A 25 -7.71 1.66 10.40
CA VAL A 25 -8.49 1.04 11.49
C VAL A 25 -9.95 0.84 11.09
N GLN A 26 -10.56 1.78 10.36
CA GLN A 26 -11.92 1.64 9.85
C GLN A 26 -12.02 0.46 8.87
N PHE A 27 -11.10 0.38 7.92
CA PHE A 27 -11.07 -0.72 6.96
C PHE A 27 -10.79 -2.06 7.62
N PHE A 28 -9.92 -2.10 8.63
CA PHE A 28 -9.65 -3.31 9.39
C PHE A 28 -10.91 -3.87 10.05
N ILE A 29 -11.73 -3.02 10.69
CA ILE A 29 -13.00 -3.45 11.31
C ILE A 29 -13.96 -4.00 10.26
N ILE A 30 -14.10 -3.31 9.12
CA ILE A 30 -14.96 -3.77 8.02
C ILE A 30 -14.43 -5.10 7.47
N GLY A 31 -13.11 -5.23 7.26
CA GLY A 31 -12.47 -6.45 6.77
C GLY A 31 -12.71 -7.64 7.70
N VAL A 32 -12.57 -7.47 9.01
CA VAL A 32 -12.88 -8.50 10.01
C VAL A 32 -14.35 -8.92 9.94
N PHE A 33 -15.27 -7.96 9.78
CA PHE A 33 -16.69 -8.26 9.61
C PHE A 33 -16.97 -9.08 8.34
N ILE A 34 -16.34 -8.72 7.21
CA ILE A 34 -16.46 -9.45 5.94
C ILE A 34 -15.98 -10.91 6.11
N ILE A 35 -14.81 -11.09 6.73
CA ILE A 35 -14.24 -12.43 7.00
C ILE A 35 -15.18 -13.23 7.91
N TYR A 36 -15.73 -12.61 8.96
CA TYR A 36 -16.68 -13.27 9.86
C TYR A 36 -17.93 -13.78 9.12
N VAL A 37 -18.51 -12.95 8.25
CA VAL A 37 -19.66 -13.35 7.41
C VAL A 37 -19.27 -14.47 6.44
N TYR A 38 -18.06 -14.41 5.87
CA TYR A 38 -17.54 -15.45 4.98
C TYR A 38 -17.41 -16.81 5.68
N THR A 39 -16.85 -16.85 6.90
CA THR A 39 -16.73 -18.08 7.69
C THR A 39 -18.09 -18.68 8.02
N LYS A 40 -19.11 -17.85 8.27
CA LYS A 40 -20.48 -18.33 8.53
C LYS A 40 -21.18 -18.82 7.26
N ASN A 41 -21.01 -18.11 6.14
CA ASN A 41 -21.58 -18.51 4.86
C ASN A 41 -20.76 -17.98 3.67
N ASN A 42 -20.02 -18.88 3.04
CA ASN A 42 -19.10 -18.60 1.94
C ASN A 42 -19.77 -17.82 0.78
N LYS A 43 -21.00 -18.19 0.39
CA LYS A 43 -21.73 -17.54 -0.72
C LYS A 43 -22.08 -16.09 -0.43
N TYR A 44 -22.50 -15.79 0.80
CA TYR A 44 -22.86 -14.42 1.20
C TYR A 44 -21.61 -13.56 1.42
N GLY A 45 -20.55 -14.14 2.00
CA GLY A 45 -19.27 -13.45 2.16
C GLY A 45 -18.68 -12.99 0.82
N ILE A 46 -18.66 -13.87 -0.20
CA ILE A 46 -18.17 -13.51 -1.54
C ILE A 46 -19.04 -12.42 -2.18
N ARG A 47 -20.37 -12.52 -2.06
CA ARG A 47 -21.28 -11.51 -2.64
C ARG A 47 -21.08 -10.16 -1.97
N LEU A 48 -21.00 -10.12 -0.64
CA LEU A 48 -20.77 -8.91 0.13
C LEU A 48 -19.44 -8.27 -0.23
N LEU A 49 -18.36 -9.06 -0.26
CA LEU A 49 -17.03 -8.62 -0.68
C LEU A 49 -17.06 -8.02 -2.10
N ALA A 50 -17.69 -8.70 -3.07
CA ALA A 50 -17.80 -8.19 -4.43
C ALA A 50 -18.55 -6.85 -4.49
N THR A 51 -19.66 -6.73 -3.74
CA THR A 51 -20.41 -5.47 -3.63
C THR A 51 -19.56 -4.35 -3.03
N VAL A 52 -18.78 -4.63 -1.98
CA VAL A 52 -17.90 -3.63 -1.34
C VAL A 52 -16.78 -3.19 -2.28
N VAL A 53 -16.16 -4.11 -3.02
CA VAL A 53 -15.12 -3.76 -4.02
C VAL A 53 -15.72 -2.87 -5.12
N ILE A 54 -16.88 -3.25 -5.66
CA ILE A 54 -17.59 -2.44 -6.67
C ILE A 54 -17.88 -1.05 -6.11
N LEU A 55 -18.49 -0.95 -4.94
CA LEU A 55 -18.77 0.33 -4.29
C LEU A 55 -17.49 1.15 -4.09
N SER A 56 -16.38 0.53 -3.67
CA SER A 56 -15.12 1.25 -3.44
C SER A 56 -14.53 1.88 -4.71
N ILE A 57 -14.83 1.32 -5.89
CA ILE A 57 -14.39 1.87 -7.19
C ILE A 57 -15.38 2.94 -7.68
N PHE A 58 -16.68 2.71 -7.52
CA PHE A 58 -17.71 3.63 -8.00
C PHE A 58 -17.85 4.90 -7.16
N ILE A 59 -17.65 4.83 -5.84
CA ILE A 59 -17.74 6.00 -4.95
C ILE A 59 -16.76 7.11 -5.36
N PRO A 60 -15.44 6.89 -5.51
CA PRO A 60 -14.52 7.95 -5.92
C PRO A 60 -14.83 8.46 -7.33
N PHE A 61 -15.29 7.59 -8.24
CA PHE A 61 -15.70 7.99 -9.58
C PHE A 61 -16.91 8.94 -9.57
N ILE A 62 -17.97 8.60 -8.83
CA ILE A 62 -19.19 9.42 -8.72
C ILE A 62 -18.90 10.76 -8.05
N ILE A 63 -18.14 10.74 -6.95
CA ILE A 63 -17.81 11.96 -6.20
C ILE A 63 -16.98 12.92 -7.04
N THR A 64 -16.02 12.40 -7.82
CA THR A 64 -15.22 13.25 -8.71
C THR A 64 -16.07 13.92 -9.79
N ILE A 65 -17.09 13.23 -10.31
CA ILE A 65 -18.02 13.80 -11.29
C ILE A 65 -18.91 14.88 -10.66
N LEU A 66 -19.44 14.63 -9.47
CA LEU A 66 -20.36 15.54 -8.77
C LEU A 66 -19.65 16.80 -8.28
N THR A 67 -18.49 16.64 -7.66
CA THR A 67 -17.72 17.74 -7.06
C THR A 67 -16.87 18.48 -8.10
N LYS A 68 -16.73 17.95 -9.33
CA LYS A 68 -15.79 18.46 -10.35
C LYS A 68 -14.40 18.69 -9.78
N SER A 69 -13.96 17.78 -8.91
CA SER A 69 -12.61 17.81 -8.35
C SER A 69 -11.58 17.43 -9.40
N GLU A 70 -10.37 17.93 -9.25
CA GLU A 70 -9.27 17.51 -10.10
C GLU A 70 -8.88 16.06 -9.83
N GLY A 71 -8.68 15.27 -10.89
CA GLY A 71 -8.32 13.85 -10.79
C GLY A 71 -6.93 13.58 -10.21
N ILE A 72 -6.17 14.63 -9.87
CA ILE A 72 -4.86 14.58 -9.25
C ILE A 72 -4.83 15.62 -8.14
N LEU A 73 -4.28 15.24 -6.98
CA LEU A 73 -3.92 16.22 -5.97
C LEU A 73 -2.74 17.04 -6.49
N LYS A 74 -3.01 18.24 -7.01
CA LYS A 74 -1.95 19.18 -7.37
C LYS A 74 -1.39 19.83 -6.11
N ILE A 75 -0.13 19.52 -5.81
CA ILE A 75 0.62 20.15 -4.72
C ILE A 75 1.07 21.54 -5.19
N HIS A 76 0.14 22.49 -5.23
CA HIS A 76 0.43 23.89 -5.54
C HIS A 76 0.77 24.70 -4.28
N ILE A 77 1.36 25.88 -4.43
CA ILE A 77 1.70 26.81 -3.35
C ILE A 77 0.56 27.02 -2.32
N PRO A 78 -0.72 27.21 -2.69
CA PRO A 78 -1.82 27.31 -1.71
C PRO A 78 -2.03 26.04 -0.86
N PHE A 79 -1.70 24.86 -1.38
CA PHE A 79 -1.69 23.62 -0.59
C PHE A 79 -0.53 23.58 0.41
N LEU A 80 0.64 24.12 0.04
CA LEU A 80 1.79 24.22 0.94
C LEU A 80 1.61 25.28 2.03
N GLU A 81 0.93 26.40 1.70
CA GLU A 81 0.65 27.48 2.64
C GLU A 81 -0.44 27.11 3.66
N ASN A 82 -1.52 26.46 3.20
CA ASN A 82 -2.63 26.06 4.07
C ASN A 82 -3.20 24.68 3.68
N PRO A 83 -2.52 23.56 4.00
CA PRO A 83 -3.00 22.22 3.70
C PRO A 83 -4.29 21.87 4.47
N ARG A 84 -4.61 22.62 5.52
CA ARG A 84 -5.82 22.44 6.34
C ARG A 84 -7.08 23.03 5.69
N ASN A 85 -6.94 24.05 4.85
CA ASN A 85 -8.07 24.84 4.34
C ASN A 85 -8.35 24.64 2.84
N SER A 86 -7.57 23.80 2.16
CA SER A 86 -7.82 23.45 0.76
C SER A 86 -8.99 22.48 0.65
N ILE A 87 -10.09 22.96 0.07
CA ILE A 87 -11.35 22.23 -0.11
C ILE A 87 -11.10 20.93 -0.90
N ASP A 88 -10.27 20.97 -1.94
CA ASP A 88 -9.91 19.81 -2.76
C ASP A 88 -9.17 18.71 -1.96
N PHE A 89 -8.32 19.10 -1.01
CA PHE A 89 -7.63 18.14 -0.15
C PHE A 89 -8.55 17.58 0.94
N ASN A 90 -9.46 18.40 1.45
CA ASN A 90 -10.29 18.06 2.59
C ASN A 90 -11.49 17.18 2.21
N GLU A 91 -12.12 17.44 1.07
CA GLU A 91 -13.24 16.62 0.57
C GLU A 91 -12.76 15.46 -0.31
N SER A 92 -11.79 15.67 -1.19
CA SER A 92 -11.43 14.68 -2.22
C SER A 92 -10.25 13.78 -1.82
N TYR A 93 -9.28 14.30 -1.07
CA TYR A 93 -8.09 13.52 -0.69
C TYR A 93 -8.21 12.86 0.69
N ARG A 94 -8.82 13.53 1.68
CA ARG A 94 -8.89 13.08 3.09
C ARG A 94 -10.00 12.06 3.36
N ALA A 95 -11.01 11.97 2.50
CA ALA A 95 -12.13 11.06 2.69
C ALA A 95 -11.70 9.58 2.65
N SER A 96 -11.94 8.85 3.75
CA SER A 96 -11.61 7.42 3.85
C SER A 96 -12.17 6.63 2.67
N TYR A 97 -13.43 6.87 2.28
CA TYR A 97 -14.11 6.13 1.23
C TYR A 97 -13.46 6.27 -0.16
N MET A 98 -12.68 7.32 -0.42
CA MET A 98 -11.97 7.50 -1.70
C MET A 98 -10.71 6.64 -1.81
N ARG A 99 -10.27 6.05 -0.69
CA ARG A 99 -9.05 5.23 -0.60
C ARG A 99 -9.29 3.79 -0.14
N ALA A 100 -10.55 3.38 -0.14
CA ALA A 100 -10.97 2.04 0.29
C ALA A 100 -10.56 0.93 -0.69
N THR A 101 -10.46 1.26 -1.98
CA THR A 101 -10.18 0.33 -3.09
C THR A 101 -8.97 -0.58 -2.86
N PRO A 102 -7.75 -0.09 -2.51
CA PRO A 102 -6.59 -0.93 -2.23
C PRO A 102 -6.82 -2.01 -1.18
N PHE A 103 -7.51 -1.66 -0.10
CA PHE A 103 -7.71 -2.58 1.00
C PHE A 103 -8.67 -3.73 0.61
N PHE A 104 -9.83 -3.38 0.03
CA PHE A 104 -10.83 -4.39 -0.32
C PHE A 104 -10.42 -5.24 -1.52
N THR A 105 -9.69 -4.67 -2.48
CA THR A 105 -9.10 -5.45 -3.58
C THR A 105 -8.07 -6.44 -3.05
N GLY A 106 -7.16 -6.04 -2.15
CA GLY A 106 -6.23 -6.95 -1.50
C GLY A 106 -6.94 -8.09 -0.76
N LEU A 107 -7.99 -7.77 0.00
CA LEU A 107 -8.83 -8.76 0.68
C LEU A 107 -9.50 -9.73 -0.30
N ALA A 108 -10.04 -9.23 -1.41
CA ALA A 108 -10.68 -10.06 -2.43
C ALA A 108 -9.68 -11.01 -3.11
N MET A 109 -8.48 -10.52 -3.35
CA MET A 109 -7.42 -11.30 -4.00
C MET A 109 -6.89 -12.40 -3.10
N HIS A 110 -6.88 -12.22 -1.78
CA HIS A 110 -6.54 -13.29 -0.84
C HIS A 110 -7.42 -14.53 -1.05
N PHE A 111 -8.74 -14.37 -1.17
CA PHE A 111 -9.67 -15.48 -1.41
C PHE A 111 -9.47 -16.15 -2.79
N ILE A 112 -9.05 -15.39 -3.79
CA ILE A 112 -8.71 -15.94 -5.11
C ILE A 112 -7.44 -16.79 -5.00
N VAL A 113 -6.41 -16.27 -4.33
CA VAL A 113 -5.14 -16.98 -4.10
C VAL A 113 -5.36 -18.28 -3.33
N GLU A 114 -6.18 -18.26 -2.27
CA GLU A 114 -6.52 -19.47 -1.51
C GLU A 114 -7.06 -20.59 -2.42
N LYS A 115 -8.01 -20.27 -3.31
CA LYS A 115 -8.55 -21.24 -4.28
C LYS A 115 -7.53 -21.67 -5.35
N LEU A 116 -6.62 -20.79 -5.75
CA LEU A 116 -5.56 -21.13 -6.70
C LEU A 116 -4.57 -22.14 -6.08
N ILE A 117 -4.23 -21.96 -4.80
CA ILE A 117 -3.40 -22.88 -4.03
C ILE A 117 -4.10 -24.24 -3.89
N GLU A 118 -5.38 -24.27 -3.52
CA GLU A 118 -6.18 -25.51 -3.43
C GLU A 118 -6.18 -26.28 -4.75
N LYS A 119 -6.29 -25.59 -5.88
CA LYS A 119 -6.26 -26.18 -7.22
C LYS A 119 -4.86 -26.55 -7.73
N LYS A 120 -3.80 -26.22 -6.97
CA LYS A 120 -2.39 -26.49 -7.32
C LYS A 120 -2.01 -26.05 -8.74
N ILE A 121 -2.57 -24.93 -9.21
CA ILE A 121 -2.22 -24.37 -10.51
C ILE A 121 -0.77 -23.88 -10.44
N LYS A 122 0.07 -24.21 -11.42
CA LYS A 122 1.44 -23.71 -11.51
C LYS A 122 1.62 -22.97 -12.82
N PHE A 123 2.16 -21.76 -12.75
CA PHE A 123 2.54 -20.98 -13.93
C PHE A 123 4.02 -21.18 -14.26
N SER A 124 4.36 -21.18 -15.54
CA SER A 124 5.75 -21.23 -16.01
C SER A 124 6.48 -19.93 -15.66
N LEU A 125 7.77 -20.03 -15.33
CA LEU A 125 8.59 -18.87 -14.95
C LEU A 125 8.59 -17.76 -16.02
N THR A 126 8.66 -18.13 -17.30
CA THR A 126 8.65 -17.17 -18.41
C THR A 126 7.34 -16.37 -18.45
N THR A 127 6.20 -17.02 -18.25
CA THR A 127 4.90 -16.34 -18.18
C THR A 127 4.81 -15.42 -16.96
N VAL A 128 5.38 -15.81 -15.82
CA VAL A 128 5.44 -14.94 -14.63
C VAL A 128 6.27 -13.69 -14.90
N TYR A 129 7.51 -13.83 -15.41
CA TYR A 129 8.37 -12.68 -15.70
C TYR A 129 7.79 -11.77 -16.78
N SER A 130 7.29 -12.33 -17.89
CA SER A 130 6.69 -11.53 -18.95
C SER A 130 5.44 -10.79 -18.48
N SER A 131 4.55 -11.46 -17.73
CA SER A 131 3.33 -10.81 -17.26
C SER A 131 3.60 -9.76 -16.18
N THR A 132 4.53 -10.00 -15.27
CA THR A 132 4.93 -9.00 -14.25
C THR A 132 5.55 -7.76 -14.91
N LEU A 133 6.37 -7.92 -15.94
CA LEU A 133 6.94 -6.81 -16.70
C LEU A 133 5.83 -6.02 -17.43
N ILE A 134 4.91 -6.71 -18.11
CA ILE A 134 3.79 -6.07 -18.82
C ILE A 134 2.92 -5.27 -17.84
N VAL A 135 2.52 -5.87 -16.71
CA VAL A 135 1.67 -5.22 -15.71
C VAL A 135 2.36 -4.00 -15.09
N THR A 136 3.65 -4.10 -14.77
CA THR A 136 4.41 -2.98 -14.19
C THR A 136 4.58 -1.84 -15.18
N VAL A 137 4.88 -2.13 -16.45
CA VAL A 137 4.98 -1.10 -17.51
C VAL A 137 3.65 -0.38 -17.71
N ILE A 138 2.54 -1.12 -17.81
CA ILE A 138 1.20 -0.52 -17.97
C ILE A 138 0.87 0.39 -16.78
N CYS A 139 1.11 -0.09 -15.55
CA CYS A 139 0.82 0.69 -14.35
C CYS A 139 1.69 1.95 -14.23
N LEU A 140 2.98 1.87 -14.59
CA LEU A 140 3.86 3.04 -14.64
C LEU A 140 3.41 4.04 -15.71
N TRP A 141 2.95 3.55 -16.87
CA TRP A 141 2.42 4.41 -17.94
C TRP A 141 1.16 5.15 -17.49
N ILE A 142 0.23 4.46 -16.82
CA ILE A 142 -0.96 5.09 -16.23
C ILE A 142 -0.55 6.13 -15.19
N GLN A 143 0.43 5.84 -14.33
CA GLN A 143 0.92 6.84 -13.37
C GLN A 143 1.53 8.06 -14.06
N TYR A 144 2.28 7.85 -15.15
CA TYR A 144 2.92 8.91 -15.91
C TYR A 144 1.92 9.81 -16.65
N TYR A 145 0.81 9.25 -17.13
CA TYR A 145 -0.28 10.02 -17.74
C TYR A 145 -0.78 11.16 -16.82
N GLY A 146 -0.53 11.04 -15.52
CA GLY A 146 -0.81 12.09 -14.55
C GLY A 146 -0.09 13.42 -14.79
N ALA A 147 1.11 13.37 -15.38
CA ALA A 147 1.89 14.57 -15.67
C ALA A 147 1.17 15.50 -16.67
N ILE A 148 0.31 14.96 -17.54
CA ILE A 148 -0.43 15.72 -18.54
C ILE A 148 -1.46 16.66 -17.89
N PHE A 149 -2.00 16.30 -16.72
CA PHE A 149 -2.97 17.15 -16.01
C PHE A 149 -2.35 18.38 -15.33
N TYR A 150 -1.01 18.48 -15.30
CA TYR A 150 -0.32 19.68 -14.82
C TYR A 150 -0.22 20.78 -15.88
N ASP A 151 -0.56 20.50 -17.15
CA ASP A 151 -0.61 21.51 -18.19
C ASP A 151 -1.81 22.46 -17.98
N ARG A 152 -1.51 23.75 -17.85
CA ARG A 152 -2.50 24.81 -17.57
C ARG A 152 -3.33 25.18 -18.80
N GLN A 153 -2.88 24.85 -20.01
CA GLN A 153 -3.55 25.23 -21.25
C GLN A 153 -4.62 24.23 -21.71
N ARG A 154 -4.77 23.11 -20.99
CA ARG A 154 -5.67 22.04 -21.40
C ARG A 154 -7.11 22.28 -20.94
N PRO A 155 -8.13 22.04 -21.80
CA PRO A 155 -9.53 22.07 -21.39
C PRO A 155 -9.83 21.01 -20.31
N TYR A 156 -10.64 21.40 -19.34
CA TYR A 156 -11.03 20.55 -18.21
C TYR A 156 -12.11 19.55 -18.64
N TYR A 157 -11.74 18.26 -18.73
CA TYR A 157 -12.68 17.18 -19.00
C TYR A 157 -12.96 16.37 -17.72
N VAL A 158 -14.18 16.49 -17.20
CA VAL A 158 -14.62 15.85 -15.93
C VAL A 158 -14.45 14.32 -15.97
N LEU A 159 -14.87 13.69 -17.08
CA LEU A 159 -14.85 12.23 -17.22
C LEU A 159 -13.43 11.67 -17.18
N GLU A 160 -12.51 12.34 -17.88
CA GLU A 160 -11.13 11.92 -17.96
C GLU A 160 -10.45 11.97 -16.59
N GLN A 161 -10.72 13.01 -15.81
CA GLN A 161 -10.19 13.17 -14.46
C GLN A 161 -10.75 12.13 -13.48
N ALA A 162 -12.05 11.86 -13.54
CA ALA A 162 -12.69 10.84 -12.71
C ALA A 162 -12.15 9.43 -13.00
N LEU A 163 -11.96 9.10 -14.29
CA LEU A 163 -11.35 7.84 -14.69
C LEU A 163 -9.89 7.78 -14.23
N TYR A 164 -9.12 8.84 -14.47
CA TYR A 164 -7.72 8.89 -14.09
C TYR A 164 -7.51 8.70 -12.58
N LEU A 165 -8.27 9.42 -11.76
CA LEU A 165 -8.20 9.29 -10.30
C LEU A 165 -8.44 7.83 -9.88
N THR A 166 -9.50 7.22 -10.38
CA THR A 166 -9.89 5.86 -10.04
C THR A 166 -8.82 4.85 -10.46
N PHE A 167 -8.31 4.94 -11.70
CA PHE A 167 -7.29 4.02 -12.19
C PHE A 167 -5.94 4.20 -11.51
N SER A 168 -5.52 5.44 -11.24
CA SER A 168 -4.24 5.74 -10.57
C SER A 168 -4.17 5.15 -9.17
N HIS A 169 -5.29 5.10 -8.44
CA HIS A 169 -5.35 4.43 -7.14
C HIS A 169 -5.29 2.90 -7.25
N CYS A 170 -5.81 2.33 -8.33
CA CYS A 170 -5.80 0.89 -8.58
C CYS A 170 -4.42 0.38 -9.05
N THR A 171 -3.59 1.17 -9.73
CA THR A 171 -2.33 0.71 -10.33
C THR A 171 -1.40 0.01 -9.31
N TRP A 172 -1.11 0.67 -8.20
CA TRP A 172 -0.22 0.14 -7.15
C TRP A 172 -0.77 -1.13 -6.51
N THR A 173 -2.10 -1.25 -6.43
CA THR A 173 -2.79 -2.39 -5.86
C THR A 173 -2.71 -3.59 -6.77
N VAL A 174 -2.90 -3.37 -8.07
CA VAL A 174 -2.78 -4.41 -9.10
C VAL A 174 -1.37 -4.97 -9.12
N ILE A 175 -0.33 -4.12 -9.08
CA ILE A 175 1.07 -4.58 -9.00
C ILE A 175 1.28 -5.45 -7.76
N SER A 176 0.86 -4.98 -6.59
CA SER A 176 1.08 -5.68 -5.31
C SER A 176 0.36 -7.03 -5.27
N VAL A 177 -0.89 -7.06 -5.75
CA VAL A 177 -1.70 -8.27 -5.91
C VAL A 177 -1.03 -9.24 -6.88
N TRP A 178 -0.57 -8.76 -8.03
CA TRP A 178 0.06 -9.60 -9.05
C TRP A 178 1.29 -10.30 -8.48
N VAL A 179 2.19 -9.53 -7.85
CA VAL A 179 3.37 -10.09 -7.16
C VAL A 179 2.99 -11.11 -6.10
N THR A 180 1.94 -10.84 -5.33
CA THR A 180 1.48 -11.75 -4.27
C THR A 180 0.95 -13.08 -4.84
N ILE A 181 0.12 -13.05 -5.88
CA ILE A 181 -0.45 -14.26 -6.49
C ILE A 181 0.64 -15.21 -6.95
N PHE A 182 1.61 -14.69 -7.70
CA PHE A 182 2.69 -15.54 -8.19
C PHE A 182 3.57 -16.02 -7.06
N ASN A 183 3.81 -15.24 -6.00
CA ASN A 183 4.61 -15.68 -4.85
C ASN A 183 4.03 -16.94 -4.20
N TYR A 184 2.70 -17.01 -4.10
CA TYR A 184 2.02 -18.17 -3.53
C TYR A 184 1.77 -19.32 -4.52
N THR A 185 1.65 -19.03 -5.82
CA THR A 185 1.24 -20.02 -6.84
C THR A 185 2.43 -20.66 -7.54
N SER A 186 3.50 -19.89 -7.78
CA SER A 186 4.70 -20.30 -8.52
C SER A 186 5.96 -19.87 -7.76
N SER A 187 6.92 -20.77 -7.60
CA SER A 187 8.24 -20.38 -7.08
C SER A 187 8.84 -19.32 -8.00
N TYR A 188 9.14 -18.13 -7.46
CA TYR A 188 9.58 -16.97 -8.23
C TYR A 188 11.05 -17.05 -8.65
N GLY A 189 11.74 -18.16 -8.35
CA GLY A 189 13.16 -18.33 -8.59
C GLY A 189 13.99 -17.21 -7.95
N PHE A 190 14.58 -16.34 -8.77
CA PHE A 190 15.43 -15.24 -8.31
C PHE A 190 14.68 -14.23 -7.41
N LEU A 191 13.45 -13.86 -7.75
CA LEU A 191 12.67 -12.91 -6.96
C LEU A 191 12.29 -13.48 -5.60
N GLU A 192 12.07 -14.80 -5.49
CA GLU A 192 11.82 -15.46 -4.20
C GLU A 192 13.04 -15.34 -3.28
N LYS A 193 14.24 -15.52 -3.84
CA LYS A 193 15.50 -15.33 -3.10
C LYS A 193 15.69 -13.89 -2.63
N ILE A 194 15.25 -12.91 -3.41
CA ILE A 194 15.22 -11.50 -2.99
C ILE A 194 14.21 -11.34 -1.86
N PHE A 195 12.95 -11.76 -2.05
CA PHE A 195 11.86 -11.58 -1.07
C PHE A 195 12.09 -12.29 0.26
N ASN A 196 12.76 -13.44 0.24
CA ASN A 196 13.11 -14.19 1.45
C ASN A 196 14.40 -13.69 2.12
N ASN A 197 15.01 -12.63 1.59
CA ASN A 197 16.22 -12.08 2.16
C ASN A 197 15.95 -11.40 3.51
N ARG A 198 16.85 -11.59 4.48
CA ARG A 198 16.76 -11.03 5.82
C ARG A 198 16.66 -9.50 5.83
N PHE A 199 17.16 -8.84 4.78
CA PHE A 199 17.10 -7.39 4.61
C PHE A 199 15.68 -6.85 4.36
N ILE A 200 14.72 -7.66 3.93
CA ILE A 200 13.35 -7.18 3.67
C ILE A 200 12.56 -7.03 4.97
N VAL A 201 12.86 -7.83 5.97
CA VAL A 201 12.23 -7.73 7.30
C VAL A 201 12.40 -6.34 7.94
N PRO A 202 13.61 -5.74 8.02
CA PRO A 202 13.77 -4.39 8.55
C PRO A 202 13.17 -3.31 7.65
N VAL A 203 13.17 -3.48 6.32
CA VAL A 203 12.51 -2.55 5.39
C VAL A 203 10.99 -2.52 5.63
N GLY A 204 10.38 -3.68 5.87
CA GLY A 204 8.98 -3.78 6.25
C GLY A 204 8.68 -3.06 7.58
N ARG A 205 9.55 -3.20 8.58
CA ARG A 205 9.42 -2.45 9.85
C ARG A 205 9.55 -0.95 9.65
N LEU A 206 10.48 -0.51 8.80
CA LEU A 206 10.70 0.89 8.49
C LEU A 206 9.53 1.54 7.76
N SER A 207 8.63 0.75 7.16
CA SER A 207 7.54 1.26 6.33
C SER A 207 6.60 2.18 7.10
N TYR A 208 6.43 1.96 8.42
CA TYR A 208 5.65 2.86 9.28
C TYR A 208 6.33 4.23 9.46
N SER A 209 7.62 4.25 9.82
CA SER A 209 8.40 5.50 9.86
C SER A 209 8.42 6.22 8.50
N VAL A 210 8.52 5.47 7.38
CA VAL A 210 8.49 6.04 6.01
C VAL A 210 7.14 6.72 5.75
N LEU A 211 6.03 6.08 6.12
CA LEU A 211 4.69 6.63 5.96
C LEU A 211 4.52 7.95 6.72
N LEU A 212 5.09 8.09 7.91
CA LEU A 212 4.98 9.32 8.70
C LEU A 212 5.77 10.49 8.09
N ILE A 213 6.95 10.19 7.52
CA ILE A 213 7.91 11.19 7.05
C ILE A 213 7.70 11.56 5.58
N ASN A 214 7.12 10.68 4.76
CA ASN A 214 7.04 10.88 3.31
C ASN A 214 6.41 12.22 2.91
N LEU A 215 5.31 12.63 3.55
CA LEU A 215 4.61 13.87 3.25
C LEU A 215 5.45 15.09 3.65
N ILE A 216 6.20 15.00 4.74
CA ILE A 216 7.09 16.07 5.21
C ILE A 216 8.25 16.25 4.23
N VAL A 217 8.88 15.16 3.81
CA VAL A 217 10.00 15.19 2.84
C VAL A 217 9.54 15.70 1.48
N MET A 218 8.37 15.26 1.02
CA MET A 218 7.78 15.78 -0.22
C MET A 218 7.50 17.28 -0.09
N ALA A 219 6.87 17.73 0.99
CA ALA A 219 6.58 19.14 1.22
C ALA A 219 7.84 20.01 1.28
N MET A 220 8.89 19.56 1.98
CA MET A 220 10.19 20.24 2.03
C MET A 220 10.85 20.32 0.65
N SER A 221 10.79 19.24 -0.13
CA SER A 221 11.36 19.21 -1.48
C SER A 221 10.64 20.17 -2.43
N GLN A 222 9.30 20.25 -2.34
CA GLN A 222 8.51 21.17 -3.15
C GLN A 222 8.68 22.63 -2.68
N GLY A 223 8.73 22.88 -1.36
CA GLY A 223 8.94 24.23 -0.81
C GLY A 223 10.34 24.80 -1.05
N SER A 224 11.35 23.95 -1.30
CA SER A 224 12.70 24.39 -1.65
C SER A 224 12.85 24.79 -3.12
N GLN A 225 11.84 24.52 -3.96
CA GLN A 225 11.88 24.74 -5.39
C GLN A 225 11.63 26.23 -5.70
N ARG A 226 12.67 26.92 -6.19
CA ARG A 226 12.60 28.36 -6.50
C ARG A 226 12.30 28.67 -7.97
N SER A 227 12.42 27.66 -8.84
CA SER A 227 12.17 27.78 -10.29
C SER A 227 11.11 26.78 -10.74
N PRO A 228 10.25 27.14 -11.72
CA PRO A 228 9.31 26.19 -12.29
C PRO A 228 10.06 25.05 -12.98
N ASN A 229 9.75 23.82 -12.60
CA ASN A 229 10.32 22.63 -13.23
C ASN A 229 9.50 22.21 -14.44
N PHE A 230 10.17 21.91 -15.55
CA PHE A 230 9.54 21.24 -16.67
C PHE A 230 9.33 19.76 -16.32
N LEU A 231 8.09 19.29 -16.41
CA LEU A 231 7.73 17.90 -16.15
C LEU A 231 8.09 17.02 -17.35
N SER A 232 9.38 16.67 -17.46
CA SER A 232 9.84 15.63 -18.38
C SER A 232 9.83 14.26 -17.72
N PHE A 233 9.71 13.19 -18.52
CA PHE A 233 9.75 11.80 -18.03
C PHE A 233 10.99 11.51 -17.17
N ILE A 234 12.16 11.93 -17.64
CA ILE A 234 13.43 11.72 -16.94
C ILE A 234 13.45 12.50 -15.62
N SER A 235 12.96 13.75 -15.63
CA SER A 235 12.90 14.58 -14.42
C SER A 235 11.95 14.03 -13.37
N LEU A 236 10.81 13.44 -13.79
CA LEU A 236 9.86 12.82 -12.87
C LEU A 236 10.42 11.53 -12.26
N LEU A 237 11.10 10.70 -13.06
CA LEU A 237 11.77 9.50 -12.56
C LEU A 237 12.88 9.85 -11.56
N ASP A 238 13.72 10.83 -11.91
CA ASP A 238 14.80 11.28 -11.03
C ASP A 238 14.26 11.84 -9.71
N ALA A 239 13.23 12.69 -9.78
CA ALA A 239 12.55 13.20 -8.58
C ALA A 239 11.94 12.08 -7.73
N GLY A 240 11.35 11.06 -8.35
CA GLY A 240 10.79 9.90 -7.67
C GLY A 240 11.86 9.07 -6.96
N ILE A 241 12.94 8.70 -7.65
CA ILE A 241 14.04 7.90 -7.10
C ILE A 241 14.74 8.67 -5.97
N CYS A 242 15.08 9.94 -6.21
CA CYS A 242 15.69 10.79 -5.18
C CYS A 242 14.76 10.99 -3.98
N GLY A 243 13.46 11.15 -4.21
CA GLY A 243 12.46 11.30 -3.15
C GLY A 243 12.32 10.05 -2.29
N ILE A 244 12.24 8.88 -2.91
CA ILE A 244 12.20 7.58 -2.22
C ILE A 244 13.48 7.42 -1.39
N PHE A 245 14.65 7.62 -2.00
CA PHE A 245 15.93 7.48 -1.31
C PHE A 245 16.04 8.41 -0.09
N LYS A 246 15.73 9.69 -0.24
CA LYS A 246 15.72 10.67 0.86
C LYS A 246 14.75 10.29 1.97
N THR A 247 13.56 9.84 1.61
CA THR A 247 12.53 9.45 2.58
C THR A 247 12.97 8.23 3.40
N TYR A 248 13.54 7.21 2.76
CA TYR A 248 14.07 6.03 3.45
C TYR A 248 15.26 6.37 4.35
N LEU A 249 16.14 7.28 3.93
CA LEU A 249 17.28 7.71 4.74
C LEU A 249 16.83 8.44 6.02
N ILE A 250 15.92 9.42 5.89
CA ILE A 250 15.41 10.18 7.04
C ILE A 250 14.57 9.27 7.96
N SER A 251 13.78 8.36 7.37
CA SER A 251 13.02 7.35 8.10
C SER A 251 13.90 6.42 8.92
N LEU A 252 15.04 5.99 8.37
CA LEU A 252 16.02 5.18 9.11
C LEU A 252 16.57 5.92 10.32
N LEU A 253 16.88 7.21 10.20
CA LEU A 253 17.33 8.02 11.34
C LEU A 253 16.23 8.14 12.41
N LEU A 254 14.99 8.40 12.00
CA LEU A 254 13.86 8.50 12.93
C LEU A 254 13.57 7.16 13.63
N TYR A 255 13.69 6.04 12.91
CA TYR A 255 13.55 4.70 13.48
C TYR A 255 14.54 4.45 14.62
N PHE A 256 15.82 4.83 14.45
CA PHE A 256 16.83 4.66 15.50
C PHE A 256 16.62 5.58 16.70
N VAL A 257 16.14 6.80 16.49
CA VAL A 257 15.97 7.80 17.56
C VAL A 257 14.68 7.57 18.36
N VAL A 258 13.61 7.15 17.68
CA VAL A 258 12.27 7.07 18.28
C VAL A 258 11.84 5.60 18.40
N GLU A 259 11.64 4.90 17.30
CA GLU A 259 11.02 3.56 17.36
C GLU A 259 11.88 2.54 18.13
N ALA A 260 13.20 2.53 17.94
CA ALA A 260 14.08 1.58 18.63
C ALA A 260 14.06 1.71 20.17
N PRO A 261 14.19 2.90 20.79
CA PRO A 261 14.07 3.03 22.23
C PRO A 261 12.65 2.78 22.73
N PHE A 262 11.61 3.23 22.01
CA PHE A 262 10.22 2.97 22.41
C PHE A 262 9.88 1.47 22.36
N ASP A 263 10.38 0.73 21.37
CA ASP A 263 10.22 -0.72 21.29
C ASP A 263 10.87 -1.43 22.48
N ASP A 264 12.07 -1.02 22.89
CA ASP A 264 12.75 -1.62 24.05
C ASP A 264 12.04 -1.27 25.36
N LEU A 265 11.59 -0.03 25.52
CA LEU A 265 10.80 0.41 26.67
C LEU A 265 9.48 -0.37 26.77
N THR A 266 8.76 -0.52 25.65
CA THR A 266 7.48 -1.24 25.60
C THR A 266 7.67 -2.71 25.91
N LYS A 267 8.72 -3.35 25.38
CA LYS A 267 9.07 -4.74 25.72
C LYS A 267 9.41 -4.90 27.20
N ARG A 268 10.17 -3.97 27.79
CA ARG A 268 10.51 -3.99 29.22
C ARG A 268 9.29 -3.78 30.12
N MET A 269 8.35 -2.94 29.70
CA MET A 269 7.15 -2.60 30.46
C MET A 269 6.08 -3.70 30.37
N ILE A 270 5.82 -4.24 29.18
CA ILE A 270 4.80 -5.28 28.97
C ILE A 270 5.33 -6.67 29.37
N TRP A 271 6.57 -6.99 29.00
CA TRP A 271 7.27 -8.22 29.39
C TRP A 271 8.25 -7.90 30.52
N GLY A 272 7.73 -7.55 31.70
CA GLY A 272 8.55 -7.37 32.89
C GLY A 272 9.37 -8.64 33.19
N LYS A 273 10.69 -8.56 32.99
CA LYS A 273 11.81 -9.45 33.40
C LYS A 273 11.68 -10.99 33.24
N ASN A 274 10.53 -11.57 32.90
CA ASN A 274 10.24 -12.98 33.19
C ASN A 274 10.26 -13.96 32.01
N GLU A 275 10.63 -13.56 30.79
CA GLU A 275 10.87 -14.53 29.71
C GLU A 275 12.24 -14.33 29.04
N ARG A 276 13.30 -14.59 29.79
CA ARG A 276 14.59 -15.04 29.23
C ARG A 276 14.63 -16.55 28.94
N LYS A 277 13.48 -17.23 28.87
CA LYS A 277 13.40 -18.58 28.32
C LYS A 277 12.81 -18.50 26.91
N LYS A 278 13.69 -18.68 25.92
CA LYS A 278 13.35 -18.82 24.50
C LYS A 278 12.06 -19.65 24.34
N SER A 279 11.05 -19.05 23.73
CA SER A 279 9.81 -19.74 23.36
C SER A 279 10.12 -21.02 22.56
N PRO A 280 9.62 -22.20 22.98
CA PRO A 280 9.83 -23.48 22.29
C PRO A 280 9.16 -23.54 20.90
N LEU A 281 8.32 -22.57 20.54
CA LEU A 281 7.65 -22.49 19.23
C LEU A 281 8.63 -22.24 18.08
N TRP A 282 9.68 -21.45 18.29
CA TRP A 282 10.70 -21.20 17.25
C TRP A 282 11.51 -22.46 16.92
N LYS A 283 11.75 -23.34 17.90
CA LYS A 283 12.39 -24.65 17.68
C LYS A 283 11.48 -25.61 16.90
N LYS A 284 10.17 -25.59 17.14
CA LYS A 284 9.21 -26.41 16.35
C LYS A 284 9.12 -25.95 14.90
N VAL A 285 9.04 -24.64 14.65
CA VAL A 285 9.00 -24.09 13.28
C VAL A 285 10.30 -24.35 12.51
N GLN A 286 11.47 -24.33 13.18
CA GLN A 286 12.74 -24.70 12.56
C GLN A 286 12.83 -26.21 12.25
N ASN A 287 12.34 -27.06 13.14
CA ASN A 287 12.30 -28.51 12.89
C ASN A 287 11.33 -28.87 11.76
N GLU A 288 10.14 -28.26 11.68
CA GLU A 288 9.20 -28.47 10.57
C GLU A 288 9.78 -28.00 9.22
N LYS A 289 10.41 -26.83 9.15
CA LYS A 289 11.09 -26.38 7.93
C LYS A 289 12.21 -27.34 7.49
N SER A 290 13.02 -27.84 8.44
CA SER A 290 14.08 -28.82 8.11
C SER A 290 13.55 -30.19 7.67
N THR A 291 12.36 -30.60 8.14
CA THR A 291 11.75 -31.88 7.75
C THR A 291 11.16 -31.79 6.34
N ILE A 292 10.60 -30.63 5.98
CA ILE A 292 10.07 -30.36 4.63
C ILE A 292 11.22 -30.30 3.61
N GLU A 293 12.33 -29.63 3.92
CA GLU A 293 13.53 -29.57 3.05
C GLU A 293 14.26 -30.92 2.95
N GLY A 294 14.24 -31.75 4.00
CA GLY A 294 14.77 -33.11 3.96
C GLY A 294 13.94 -34.06 3.08
N SER A 295 12.61 -33.92 3.10
CA SER A 295 11.70 -34.73 2.27
C SER A 295 11.73 -34.34 0.78
N SER A 296 12.02 -33.08 0.44
CA SER A 296 12.15 -32.64 -0.95
C SER A 296 13.46 -33.08 -1.61
N ASN A 297 14.51 -33.35 -0.82
CA ASN A 297 15.81 -33.79 -1.34
C ASN A 297 15.91 -35.32 -1.52
N LEU A 298 15.04 -36.11 -0.86
CA LEU A 298 14.99 -37.57 -1.02
C LEU A 298 14.15 -38.04 -2.22
N GLY A 299 13.42 -37.15 -2.88
CA GLY A 299 12.59 -37.46 -4.05
C GLY A 299 13.25 -37.23 -5.42
N ILE A 300 14.51 -36.80 -5.48
CA ILE A 300 15.22 -36.44 -6.73
C ILE A 300 16.39 -37.40 -7.05
N THR A 301 16.63 -38.42 -6.21
CA THR A 301 17.75 -39.38 -6.40
C THR A 301 17.33 -40.84 -6.60
N ASN A 302 16.13 -41.11 -7.12
CA ASN A 302 15.79 -42.42 -7.68
C ASN A 302 14.74 -42.25 -8.78
N VAL A 303 15.23 -42.17 -10.03
CA VAL A 303 14.77 -42.76 -11.30
C VAL A 303 15.60 -42.12 -12.41
#